data_AF-A0A8S3I8N5-F1
#
_entry.id   AF-A0A8S3I8N5-F1
#
_cell.length_a   1.000
_cell.length_b   1.000
_cell.length_c   1.000
_cell.angle_alpha   90.00
_cell.angle_beta   90.00
_cell.angle_gamma   90.00
#
_symmetry.space_group_name_H-M   'P 1'
#
loop_
_entity.id
_entity.type
_entity.pdbx_description
1 polymer ?
#
loop_
_entity_poly.entity_id
_entity_poly.type
_entity_poly.pdbx_seq_one_letter_code
_entity_poly.pdbx_strand_id
1 'polypeptide(L)' 'MRWPRYGAYIVLKYFISKTDKSETYVTVHFDGEPQVLPDCEDHYCSYSTFLKSLQNRIDKPKKIYQA' A
#
# COMPACT_ATOMS: atom_id res chain seq x y z
N MET A 1 3.61 -18.66 1.25
CA MET A 1 2.94 -17.63 0.42
C MET A 1 2.06 -18.34 -0.58
N ARG A 2 0.76 -18.07 -0.59
CA ARG A 2 -0.15 -18.63 -1.59
C ARG A 2 -0.19 -17.67 -2.78
N TRP A 3 -0.01 -18.19 -3.98
CA TRP A 3 -0.18 -17.38 -5.19
C TRP A 3 -1.61 -16.80 -5.24
N PRO A 4 -1.79 -15.55 -5.71
CA PRO A 4 -3.12 -14.97 -5.89
C PRO A 4 -3.99 -15.85 -6.77
N ARG A 5 -5.31 -15.86 -6.51
CA ARG A 5 -6.28 -16.58 -7.35
C ARG A 5 -6.45 -15.85 -8.69
N TYR A 6 -6.97 -16.54 -9.70
CA TYR A 6 -7.41 -15.87 -10.92
C TYR A 6 -8.46 -14.80 -10.60
N GLY A 7 -8.31 -13.63 -11.21
CA GLY A 7 -9.16 -12.47 -10.94
C GLY A 7 -8.83 -11.75 -9.63
N ALA A 8 -7.73 -12.09 -8.96
CA ALA A 8 -7.28 -11.31 -7.79
C ALA A 8 -6.94 -9.87 -8.19
N TYR A 9 -7.26 -8.93 -7.30
CA TYR A 9 -7.13 -7.50 -7.58
C TYR A 9 -6.68 -6.71 -6.35
N ILE A 10 -6.06 -5.56 -6.62
CA ILE A 10 -5.67 -4.59 -5.61
C ILE A 10 -6.42 -3.29 -5.89
N VAL A 11 -7.02 -2.70 -4.86
CA VAL A 11 -7.62 -1.37 -4.91
C VAL A 11 -6.87 -0.43 -3.99
N LEU A 12 -6.43 0.69 -4.54
CA LEU A 12 -5.92 1.82 -3.78
C LEU A 12 -7.03 2.89 -3.71
N LYS A 13 -7.45 3.25 -2.51
CA LYS A 13 -8.42 4.34 -2.31
C LYS A 13 -7.69 5.54 -1.76
N TYR A 14 -7.96 6.71 -2.34
CA TYR A 14 -7.35 7.97 -1.96
C TYR A 14 -8.36 8.85 -1.22
N PHE A 15 -7.95 9.42 -0.11
CA PHE A 15 -8.78 10.24 0.76
C PHE A 15 -8.09 11.57 1.04
N ILE A 16 -8.88 12.64 1.10
CA ILE A 16 -8.44 13.96 1.54
C ILE A 16 -9.20 14.26 2.83
N SER A 17 -8.47 14.67 3.88
CA SER A 17 -9.09 15.02 5.14
C SER A 17 -10.03 16.22 4.98
N LYS A 18 -11.17 16.17 5.67
CA LYS A 18 -12.17 17.25 5.66
C LYS A 18 -11.73 18.42 6.53
N THR A 19 -10.94 18.15 7.58
CA THR A 19 -10.48 19.15 8.55
C THR A 19 -9.19 19.83 8.09
N ASP A 20 -8.27 19.06 7.50
CA ASP A 20 -7.03 19.58 6.93
C ASP A 20 -6.85 19.05 5.51
N LYS A 21 -7.05 19.90 4.51
CA LYS A 21 -6.94 19.50 3.10
C LYS A 21 -5.51 19.18 2.66
N SER A 22 -4.50 19.50 3.47
CA SER A 22 -3.12 19.11 3.22
C SER A 22 -2.85 17.65 3.63
N GLU A 23 -3.69 17.09 4.51
CA GLU A 23 -3.60 15.70 4.93
C GLU A 23 -4.30 14.78 3.93
N THR A 24 -3.53 13.85 3.39
CA THR A 24 -3.96 12.90 2.37
C THR A 24 -3.63 11.50 2.82
N TYR A 25 -4.56 10.57 2.60
CA TYR A 25 -4.47 9.20 3.08
C TYR A 25 -4.76 8.21 1.97
N VAL A 26 -4.20 7.02 2.10
CA VAL A 26 -4.40 5.89 1.20
C VAL A 26 -4.75 4.65 2.00
N THR A 27 -5.78 3.93 1.56
CA THR A 27 -6.05 2.57 2.02
C THR A 27 -5.76 1.58 0.91
N VAL A 28 -5.26 0.40 1.26
CA VAL A 28 -4.96 -0.70 0.33
C VAL A 28 -5.91 -1.84 0.60
N HIS A 29 -6.58 -2.35 -0.43
CA HIS A 29 -7.42 -3.54 -0.34
C HIS A 29 -6.90 -4.61 -1.30
N PHE A 30 -6.81 -5.85 -0.83
CA PHE A 30 -6.51 -7.03 -1.65
C PHE A 30 -7.74 -7.94 -1.66
N ASP A 31 -8.30 -8.20 -2.84
CA ASP A 31 -9.54 -8.97 -3.01
C ASP A 31 -10.70 -8.46 -2.13
N GLY A 32 -10.77 -7.14 -1.95
CA GLY A 32 -11.79 -6.46 -1.13
C GLY A 32 -11.39 -6.27 0.33
N GLU A 33 -10.46 -7.06 0.85
CA GLU A 33 -10.06 -7.03 2.26
C GLU A 33 -9.00 -5.94 2.54
N PRO A 34 -9.20 -5.08 3.56
CA PRO A 34 -8.27 -4.01 3.89
C PRO A 34 -6.94 -4.58 4.42
N GLN A 35 -5.84 -4.01 3.97
CA GLN A 35 -4.49 -4.41 4.32
C GLN A 35 -3.83 -3.31 5.15
N VAL A 36 -3.11 -3.69 6.22
CA VAL A 36 -2.23 -2.77 6.95
C VAL A 36 -0.85 -2.90 6.33
N LEU A 37 -0.29 -1.78 5.88
CA LEU A 37 1.07 -1.78 5.33
C LEU A 37 2.09 -1.71 6.48
N PRO A 38 3.29 -2.28 6.33
CA PRO A 38 4.24 -2.42 7.45
C PRO A 38 4.74 -1.12 8.10
N ASP A 39 4.59 0.00 7.41
CA ASP A 39 5.05 1.33 7.85
C ASP A 39 3.88 2.25 8.25
N CYS A 40 2.66 1.71 8.34
CA CYS A 40 1.43 2.44 8.65
C CYS A 40 0.83 1.89 9.94
N GLU A 41 0.31 2.77 10.80
CA GLU A 41 -0.24 2.38 12.11
C GLU A 41 -1.57 1.65 11.99
N ASP A 42 -2.36 1.99 10.97
CA ASP A 42 -3.66 1.40 10.68
C ASP A 42 -3.90 1.27 9.15
N HIS A 43 -5.16 1.06 8.77
CA HIS A 43 -5.55 0.94 7.36
C HIS A 43 -5.50 2.26 6.58
N TYR A 44 -5.51 3.42 7.25
CA TYR A 44 -5.47 4.75 6.67
C TYR A 44 -4.05 5.30 6.72
N CYS A 45 -3.20 4.85 5.80
CA CYS A 45 -1.83 5.31 5.76
C CYS A 45 -1.75 6.73 5.19
N SER A 46 -0.96 7.62 5.80
CA SER A 46 -0.68 8.91 5.18
C SER A 46 0.00 8.73 3.82
N TYR A 47 -0.36 9.56 2.84
CA TYR A 47 0.13 9.40 1.47
C TYR A 47 1.66 9.55 1.38
N SER A 48 2.24 10.44 2.18
CA SER A 48 3.70 10.62 2.27
C SER A 48 4.41 9.37 2.80
N THR A 49 3.87 8.75 3.87
CA THR A 49 4.41 7.50 4.42
C THR A 49 4.24 6.35 3.45
N PHE A 50 3.09 6.25 2.78
CA PHE A 50 2.85 5.26 1.73
C PHE A 50 3.90 5.33 0.61
N LEU A 51 4.13 6.53 0.05
CA LEU A 51 5.11 6.72 -1.02
C LEU A 51 6.53 6.39 -0.59
N LYS A 52 6.95 6.85 0.60
CA LYS A 52 8.27 6.53 1.16
C LYS A 52 8.46 5.02 1.30
N SER A 53 7.44 4.32 1.79
CA SER A 53 7.46 2.87 2.00
C SER A 53 7.51 2.10 0.68
N LEU A 54 6.79 2.57 -0.33
CA LEU A 54 6.82 2.02 -1.68
C LEU A 54 8.21 2.21 -2.32
N GLN A 55 8.76 3.42 -2.24
CA GLN A 55 10.08 3.75 -2.78
C GLN A 55 11.18 2.88 -2.13
N ASN A 56 11.17 2.76 -0.80
CA ASN A 56 12.09 1.88 -0.08
C ASN A 56 12.03 0.40 -0.53
N ARG A 57 10.88 -0.07 -1.05
CA ARG A 57 10.73 -1.43 -1.56
C ARG A 57 11.18 -1.58 -3.01
N ILE A 58 11.04 -0.52 -3.81
CA ILE A 58 11.54 -0.46 -5.19
C ILE A 58 13.07 -0.40 -5.18
N ASP A 59 13.66 0.42 -4.31
CA ASP A 59 15.10 0.64 -4.24
C ASP A 59 15.86 -0.50 -3.56
N LYS A 60 15.18 -1.33 -2.77
CA LYS A 60 15.77 -2.57 -2.26
C LYS A 60 16.08 -3.47 -3.45
N PRO A 61 17.34 -3.91 -3.65
CA PRO A 61 17.69 -4.80 -4.75
C PRO A 61 16.82 -6.05 -4.62
N LYS A 62 15.96 -6.29 -5.62
CA LYS A 62 15.31 -7.59 -5.78
C LYS A 62 16.46 -8.59 -5.87
N LYS A 63 16.59 -9.50 -4.90
CA LYS A 63 17.37 -10.72 -5.13
C LYS A 63 16.77 -11.35 -6.38
N ILE A 64 17.46 -11.17 -7.50
CA ILE A 64 17.10 -11.81 -8.76
C ILE A 64 17.23 -13.30 -8.45
N TYR A 65 16.11 -13.99 -8.29
CA TYR A 65 16.11 -15.44 -8.32
C TYR A 65 16.47 -15.81 -9.76
N GLN A 66 17.76 -16.01 -10.00
CA GLN A 66 18.22 -16.73 -11.18
C GLN A 66 17.71 -18.16 -11.02
N ALA A 67 16.77 -18.52 -11.88
CA ALA A 67 16.33 -19.90 -12.09
C ALA A 67 17.36 -20.64 -12.95
#